data_AF-A0A3A9C7L5-F1
#
_entry.id   AF-A0A3A9C7L5-F1
#
_cell.length_a   1.000
_cell.length_b   1.000
_cell.length_c   1.000
_cell.angle_alpha   90.00
_cell.angle_beta   90.00
_cell.angle_gamma   90.00
#
_symmetry.space_group_name_H-M   'P 1'
#
loop_
_entity.id
_entity.type
_entity.pdbx_description
1 polymer ?
#
loop_
_entity_poly.entity_id
_entity_poly.type
_entity_poly.pdbx_seq_one_letter_code
_entity_poly.pdbx_strand_id
1 'polypeptide(L)' 'MLAAVKGVVQGNTVVIKDDDIREYDGAEVVVTLLNYPQKKTKKVSVDWDSFVMPSERGKHVDEYMKEMRENDRL' A
#
# COMPACT_ATOMS: atom_id res chain seq x y z
N MET A 1 -23.51 -10.45 -20.83
CA MET A 1 -22.94 -11.59 -20.07
C MET A 1 -21.48 -11.26 -19.83
N LEU A 2 -20.95 -11.44 -18.61
CA LEU A 2 -19.54 -11.20 -18.33
C LEU A 2 -18.76 -12.50 -18.56
N ALA A 3 -17.76 -12.45 -19.44
CA ALA A 3 -16.84 -13.55 -19.70
C ALA A 3 -15.43 -13.11 -19.31
N ALA A 4 -14.67 -14.02 -18.71
CA ALA A 4 -13.27 -13.80 -18.37
C ALA A 4 -12.43 -14.82 -19.11
N VAL A 5 -11.48 -14.34 -19.92
CA VAL A 5 -10.59 -15.17 -20.73
C VAL A 5 -9.16 -14.96 -20.25
N LYS A 6 -8.37 -16.04 -20.20
CA LYS A 6 -6.98 -15.98 -19.75
C LYS A 6 -6.06 -15.79 -20.95
N GLY A 7 -5.30 -14.69 -20.92
CA GLY A 7 -4.27 -14.42 -21.92
C GLY A 7 -2.92 -14.07 -21.28
N VAL A 8 -1.88 -14.02 -22.12
CA VAL A 8 -0.54 -13.58 -21.75
C VAL A 8 -0.24 -12.26 -22.44
N VAL A 9 0.23 -11.26 -21.68
CA VAL A 9 0.64 -9.96 -22.24
C VAL A 9 1.98 -10.12 -22.97
N GLN A 10 2.02 -9.70 -24.24
CA GLN A 10 3.21 -9.63 -25.08
C GLN A 10 3.32 -8.22 -25.67
N GLY A 11 4.21 -7.40 -25.13
CA GLY A 11 4.31 -5.99 -25.50
C GLY A 11 3.01 -5.23 -25.18
N ASN A 12 2.34 -4.70 -26.20
CA ASN A 12 1.07 -3.98 -26.08
C ASN A 12 -0.16 -4.86 -26.38
N THR A 13 0.01 -6.16 -26.56
CA THR A 13 -1.08 -7.07 -26.97
C THR A 13 -1.28 -8.17 -25.94
N VAL A 14 -2.52 -8.61 -25.75
CA VAL A 14 -2.85 -9.81 -24.95
C VAL A 14 -3.09 -10.97 -25.92
N VAL A 15 -2.29 -12.03 -25.79
CA VAL A 15 -2.39 -13.22 -26.64
C VAL A 15 -3.12 -14.31 -25.87
N ILE A 16 -4.19 -14.81 -26.46
CA ILE A 16 -5.00 -15.93 -25.97
C ILE A 16 -4.70 -17.12 -26.87
N LYS A 17 -4.35 -18.27 -26.29
CA LYS A 17 -3.91 -19.46 -27.05
C LYS A 17 -4.95 -20.57 -27.08
N ASP A 18 -5.59 -20.81 -25.94
CA ASP A 18 -6.38 -22.02 -25.74
C ASP A 18 -7.89 -21.77 -25.93
N ASP A 19 -8.34 -20.51 -25.86
CA ASP A 19 -9.75 -20.12 -25.96
C ASP A 19 -10.08 -19.47 -27.31
N ASP A 20 -11.20 -19.88 -27.92
CA ASP A 20 -11.74 -19.25 -29.13
C ASP A 20 -12.60 -18.04 -28.75
N ILE A 21 -12.08 -16.85 -29.00
CA ILE A 21 -12.75 -15.59 -28.66
C ILE A 21 -13.43 -14.90 -29.85
N ARG A 22 -13.50 -15.57 -31.01
CA ARG A 22 -14.10 -14.96 -32.22
C ARG A 22 -15.58 -14.61 -32.05
N GLU A 23 -16.26 -15.25 -31.11
CA GLU A 23 -17.65 -14.92 -30.75
C GLU A 23 -17.79 -13.52 -30.09
N TYR A 24 -16.69 -12.93 -29.62
CA TYR A 24 -16.64 -11.60 -29.00
C TYR A 24 -16.04 -10.53 -29.92
N ASP A 25 -15.96 -10.78 -31.23
CA ASP A 25 -15.40 -9.81 -32.18
C ASP A 25 -16.19 -8.48 -32.16
N GLY A 26 -15.47 -7.36 -32.10
CA GLY A 26 -16.04 -6.02 -31.95
C GLY A 26 -16.48 -5.62 -30.53
N ALA A 27 -16.32 -6.49 -29.52
CA ALA A 27 -16.67 -6.16 -28.14
C ALA A 27 -15.61 -5.31 -27.42
N GLU A 28 -16.05 -4.40 -26.56
CA GLU A 28 -15.16 -3.68 -25.63
C GLU A 28 -14.74 -4.58 -24.46
N VAL A 29 -13.47 -4.53 -24.09
CA VAL A 29 -12.87 -5.41 -23.07
C VAL A 29 -12.05 -4.63 -22.04
N VAL A 30 -12.12 -5.07 -20.78
CA VAL A 30 -11.28 -4.58 -19.68
C VAL A 30 -10.23 -5.62 -19.35
N VAL A 31 -8.95 -5.22 -19.32
CA VAL A 31 -7.83 -6.11 -19.02
C VAL A 31 -7.46 -6.03 -17.54
N THR A 32 -7.46 -7.18 -16.85
CA THR A 32 -7.04 -7.28 -15.45
C THR A 32 -5.76 -8.11 -15.33
N LEU A 33 -4.76 -7.60 -14.60
CA LEU A 33 -3.48 -8.29 -14.39
C LEU A 33 -3.55 -9.19 -13.14
N LEU A 34 -3.53 -10.52 -13.33
CA LEU A 34 -3.69 -11.47 -12.22
C LEU A 34 -2.41 -11.72 -11.39
N ASN A 35 -1.24 -11.78 -12.06
CA ASN A 35 0.04 -12.16 -11.42
C ASN A 35 1.16 -11.16 -11.73
N TYR A 36 0.84 -9.88 -11.89
CA TYR A 36 1.88 -8.87 -12.06
C TYR A 36 2.54 -8.60 -10.71
N PRO A 37 3.86 -8.87 -10.55
CA PRO A 37 4.53 -8.55 -9.30
C PRO A 37 4.42 -7.04 -9.14
N GLN A 38 3.62 -6.61 -8.16
CA GLN A 38 3.63 -5.20 -7.79
C GLN A 38 5.08 -4.88 -7.45
N LYS A 39 5.67 -3.90 -8.15
CA LYS A 39 6.88 -3.26 -7.66
C LYS A 39 6.52 -2.86 -6.24
N LYS A 40 7.09 -3.56 -5.25
CA LYS A 40 7.07 -3.13 -3.86
C LYS A 40 7.83 -1.80 -3.89
N THR A 41 7.14 -0.72 -4.19
CA THR A 41 7.61 0.61 -3.86
C THR A 41 7.90 0.49 -2.38
N LYS A 42 9.19 0.53 -2.02
CA LYS A 42 9.59 0.54 -0.62
C LYS A 42 8.73 1.64 0.00
N LYS A 43 7.78 1.26 0.87
CA LYS A 43 7.03 2.24 1.62
C LYS A 43 8.09 3.11 2.28
N VAL A 44 8.10 4.40 1.94
CA VAL A 44 9.04 5.33 2.57
C VAL A 44 8.78 5.21 4.06
N SER A 45 9.81 4.89 4.83
CA SER A 45 9.70 4.84 6.29
C SER A 45 9.31 6.25 6.74
N VAL A 46 8.13 6.38 7.33
CA VAL A 46 7.68 7.64 7.90
C VAL A 46 8.49 7.88 9.15
N ASP A 47 9.23 9.00 9.16
CA ASP A 47 9.91 9.48 10.36
C ASP A 47 8.88 10.18 11.26
N TRP A 48 8.42 9.47 12.28
CA TRP A 48 7.44 9.98 13.24
C TRP A 48 7.99 11.10 14.11
N ASP A 49 9.32 11.12 14.34
CA ASP A 49 9.97 12.12 15.19
C ASP A 49 9.99 13.49 14.51
N SER A 50 9.89 13.54 13.18
CA SER A 50 9.79 14.80 12.42
C SER A 50 8.54 15.64 12.72
N PHE A 51 7.48 15.02 13.26
CA PHE A 51 6.22 15.71 13.59
C PHE A 51 6.16 16.17 15.06
N VAL A 52 7.12 15.74 15.89
CA VAL A 52 7.15 16.09 17.31
C VAL A 52 8.00 17.33 17.49
N MET A 53 7.41 18.41 18.00
CA MET A 53 8.21 19.56 18.45
C MET A 53 8.95 19.19 19.75
N PRO A 54 10.29 19.15 19.76
CA PRO A 54 11.03 18.81 20.97
C PRO A 54 10.85 19.93 22.00
N SER A 55 10.22 19.61 23.13
CA SER A 55 10.14 20.50 24.29
C SER A 55 11.17 20.11 25.34
N GLU A 56 11.61 21.06 26.17
CA GLU A 56 12.51 20.77 27.28
C GLU A 56 11.90 19.72 28.24
N ARG A 57 10.59 19.82 28.50
CA ARG A 57 9.84 18.82 29.29
C ARG A 57 9.76 17.45 28.63
N GLY A 58 9.68 17.39 27.29
CA GLY A 58 9.69 16.15 26.52
C GLY A 58 11.07 15.48 26.45
N LYS A 59 12.15 16.22 26.70
CA LYS A 59 13.51 15.66 26.80
C LYS A 59 13.80 15.06 28.19
N HIS A 60 13.17 15.60 29.23
CA HIS A 60 13.36 15.22 30.63
C HIS A 60 12.06 14.65 31.24
N VAL A 61 11.38 13.76 30.51
CA VAL A 61 10.06 13.23 30.93
C VAL A 61 10.13 12.54 32.28
N ASP A 62 11.19 11.80 32.56
CA ASP A 62 11.34 11.05 33.81
C ASP A 62 11.44 11.97 35.03
N GLU A 63 12.23 13.05 34.93
CA GLU A 63 12.37 14.07 35.98
C GLU A 63 11.06 14.82 36.16
N TYR A 64 10.41 15.22 35.05
CA TYR A 64 9.12 15.89 35.06
C TYR A 64 8.02 15.01 35.71
N MET A 65 8.00 13.72 35.39
CA MET A 65 7.04 12.76 35.94
C MET A 65 7.29 12.47 37.42
N LYS A 66 8.54 12.54 37.86
CA LYS A 66 8.92 12.41 39.27
C LYS A 66 8.48 13.63 40.06
N GLU A 67 8.74 14.83 39.57
CA GLU A 67 8.30 16.10 40.18
C GLU A 67 6.77 16.15 40.34
N MET A 68 6.02 15.80 39.29
CA MET A 68 4.56 15.81 39.31
C MET A 68 3.94 14.79 40.30
N ARG A 69 4.65 13.71 40.61
CA ARG A 69 4.15 12.63 41.49
C ARG A 69 4.68 12.68 42.91
N GLU A 70 5.62 13.59 43.20
CA GLU A 70 6.28 13.67 44.50
C GLU A 70 5.30 13.92 45.65
N ASN A 71 4.22 14.66 45.39
CA ASN A 71 3.19 15.00 46.37
C ASN A 71 1.85 14.27 46.17
N ASP A 72 1.78 13.32 45.23
CA ASP A 72 0.53 12.64 44.83
C ASP A 72 0.12 11.50 45.79
N ARG A 73 0.95 11.23 46.81
CA ARG A 73 0.76 10.17 47.82
C ARG A 73 0.46 10.69 49.24
N LEU A 74 -0.05 11.92 49.37
CA LEU A 74 -0.59 12.45 50.63
C LEU A 74 -1.97 11.85 50.95
#